data_AF-U6E0G6-F1
#
_entry.id   AF-U6E0G6-F1
#
_cell.length_a   1.000
_cell.length_b   1.000
_cell.length_c   1.000
_cell.angle_alpha   90.00
_cell.angle_beta   90.00
_cell.angle_gamma   90.00
#
_symmetry.space_group_name_H-M   'P 1'
#
loop_
_entity.id
_entity.type
_entity.pdbx_description
1 polymer ?
#
loop_
_entity_poly.entity_id
_entity_poly.type
_entity_poly.pdbx_seq_one_letter_code
_entity_poly.pdbx_strand_id
1 'polypeptide(L)'
;GLPDLQARYPPFISRVRGRGTFCSFDTPDETIRNKLILMARNKGVVLGGCGDKSIRFRPTLVFRDHHAHLFLNIFSDILADFK
;
A
#
# COMPACT_ATOMS: atom_id res chain seq x y z
N GLY A 1 -3.91 -1.87 -11.01
CA GLY A 1 -2.97 -1.23 -10.05
C GLY A 1 -3.53 -1.19 -8.65
N LEU A 2 -3.48 -0.03 -7.97
CA LEU A 2 -4.06 0.12 -6.62
C LEU A 2 -5.58 -0.09 -6.56
N PRO A 3 -6.40 0.39 -7.54
CA PRO A 3 -7.84 0.10 -7.54
C PRO A 3 -8.14 -1.40 -7.61
N ASP A 4 -7.36 -2.17 -8.38
CA ASP A 4 -7.54 -3.62 -8.48
C ASP A 4 -7.22 -4.32 -7.15
N LEU A 5 -6.20 -3.85 -6.41
CA LEU A 5 -5.92 -4.36 -5.07
C LEU A 5 -7.08 -4.08 -4.11
N GLN A 6 -7.70 -2.91 -4.20
CA GLN A 6 -8.91 -2.60 -3.43
C GLN A 6 -10.06 -3.54 -3.78
N ALA A 7 -10.27 -3.83 -5.07
CA ALA A 7 -11.33 -4.75 -5.51
C ALA A 7 -11.10 -6.19 -5.04
N ARG A 8 -9.83 -6.65 -4.99
CA ARG A 8 -9.48 -8.00 -4.51
C ARG A 8 -9.51 -8.13 -2.99
N TYR A 9 -9.13 -7.07 -2.26
CA TYR A 9 -9.01 -7.09 -0.80
C TYR A 9 -9.82 -5.97 -0.13
N PRO A 10 -11.15 -5.90 -0.34
CA PRO A 10 -11.97 -4.84 0.23
C PRO A 10 -11.99 -4.75 1.77
N PRO A 11 -11.73 -5.82 2.56
CA PRO A 11 -11.64 -5.70 4.02
C PRO A 11 -10.41 -4.94 4.49
N PHE A 12 -9.34 -4.86 3.68
CA PHE A 12 -8.06 -4.31 4.12
C PHE A 12 -7.69 -3.00 3.41
N ILE A 13 -8.21 -2.79 2.21
CA ILE A 13 -7.94 -1.60 1.39
C ILE A 13 -9.25 -0.95 1.00
N SER A 14 -9.32 0.37 1.19
CA SER A 14 -10.43 1.21 0.79
C SER A 14 -9.96 2.60 0.38
N ARG A 15 -10.84 3.39 -0.26
CA ARG A 15 -10.61 4.81 -0.60
C ARG A 15 -9.26 5.09 -1.28
N VAL A 16 -8.89 4.25 -2.25
CA VAL A 16 -7.72 4.49 -3.11
C VAL A 16 -7.88 5.84 -3.81
N ARG A 17 -6.85 6.69 -3.70
CA ARG A 17 -6.83 8.04 -4.27
C ARG A 17 -5.41 8.45 -4.64
N GLY A 18 -5.27 9.39 -5.56
CA GLY A 18 -3.96 9.93 -5.92
C GLY A 18 -3.95 10.70 -7.23
N ARG A 19 -2.90 11.50 -7.42
CA ARG A 19 -2.58 12.17 -8.70
C ARG A 19 -1.09 12.00 -8.99
N GLY A 20 -0.77 11.48 -10.16
CA GLY A 20 0.61 11.13 -10.52
C GLY A 20 1.19 10.09 -9.56
N THR A 21 2.38 10.35 -9.02
CA THR A 21 3.05 9.47 -8.05
C THR A 21 2.59 9.69 -6.60
N PHE A 22 1.75 10.69 -6.37
CA PHE A 22 1.22 11.02 -5.05
C PHE A 22 -0.09 10.28 -4.82
N CYS A 23 0.03 9.04 -4.34
CA CYS A 23 -1.10 8.15 -4.10
C CYS A 23 -1.24 7.79 -2.62
N SER A 24 -2.42 7.34 -2.23
CA SER A 24 -2.70 6.76 -0.92
C SER A 24 -3.93 5.84 -0.96
N PHE A 25 -4.07 5.01 0.07
CA PHE A 25 -5.28 4.24 0.35
C PHE A 25 -5.48 4.14 1.85
N ASP A 26 -6.68 3.75 2.27
CA ASP A 26 -7.07 3.63 3.66
C ASP A 26 -7.24 2.16 4.06
N THR A 27 -6.85 1.86 5.30
CA THR A 27 -7.07 0.61 6.01
C THR A 27 -8.21 0.78 7.03
N PRO A 28 -8.74 -0.31 7.63
CA PRO A 28 -9.85 -0.20 8.58
C PRO A 28 -9.50 0.61 9.84
N ASP A 29 -8.30 0.36 10.38
CA ASP A 29 -7.80 0.94 11.62
C ASP A 29 -6.26 1.10 11.61
N GLU A 30 -5.75 1.75 12.65
CA GLU A 30 -4.32 1.99 12.89
C GLU A 30 -3.51 0.70 13.11
N THR A 31 -4.09 -0.29 13.79
CA THR A 31 -3.39 -1.54 14.10
C THR A 31 -3.07 -2.30 12.81
N ILE A 32 -4.06 -2.47 11.94
CA ILE A 32 -3.92 -3.09 10.62
C ILE A 32 -2.95 -2.27 9.77
N ARG A 33 -3.10 -0.94 9.75
CA ARG A 33 -2.19 -0.03 9.04
C ARG A 33 -0.73 -0.26 9.43
N ASN A 34 -0.45 -0.23 10.73
CA ASN A 34 0.90 -0.36 11.27
C ASN A 34 1.47 -1.77 11.00
N LYS A 35 0.64 -2.81 11.09
CA LYS A 35 1.05 -4.19 10.77
C LYS A 35 1.38 -4.35 9.29
N LEU A 36 0.57 -3.79 8.38
CA LEU A 36 0.84 -3.79 6.94
C LEU A 36 2.14 -3.04 6.60
N ILE A 37 2.38 -1.89 7.23
CA ILE A 37 3.63 -1.13 7.05
C ILE A 37 4.84 -1.96 7.53
N LEU A 38 4.73 -2.65 8.68
CA LEU A 38 5.81 -3.46 9.22
C LEU A 38 6.15 -4.64 8.29
N MET A 39 5.16 -5.36 7.79
CA MET A 39 5.39 -6.47 6.86
C MET A 39 5.95 -5.99 5.52
N ALA A 40 5.44 -4.86 5.00
CA ALA A 40 5.99 -4.25 3.80
C ALA A 40 7.47 -3.91 3.99
N ARG A 41 7.83 -3.34 5.15
CA ARG A 41 9.21 -3.04 5.52
C ARG A 41 10.08 -4.30 5.57
N ASN A 42 9.56 -5.39 6.13
CA ASN A 42 10.27 -6.68 6.18
C ASN A 42 10.49 -7.28 4.79
N LYS A 43 9.61 -7.01 3.82
CA LYS A 43 9.80 -7.39 2.41
C LYS A 43 10.54 -6.31 1.58
N GLY A 44 11.18 -5.33 2.22
CA GLY A 44 12.03 -4.32 1.57
C GLY A 44 11.30 -3.08 1.03
N VAL A 45 10.02 -2.91 1.33
CA VAL A 45 9.20 -1.77 0.89
C VAL A 45 8.97 -0.80 2.04
N VAL A 46 9.45 0.43 1.91
CA VAL A 46 9.21 1.48 2.90
C VAL A 46 7.92 2.24 2.58
N LEU A 47 6.95 2.17 3.50
CA LEU A 47 5.68 2.88 3.41
C LEU A 47 5.48 3.82 4.60
N GLY A 48 4.77 4.92 4.37
CA GLY A 48 4.44 5.90 5.41
C GLY A 48 2.97 5.82 5.81
N GLY A 49 2.68 5.78 7.11
CA GLY A 49 1.34 6.04 7.64
C GLY A 49 0.99 7.52 7.63
N CYS A 50 -0.30 7.84 7.58
CA CYS A 50 -0.82 9.20 7.65
C CYS A 50 -2.18 9.21 8.36
N GLY A 51 -2.24 9.78 9.56
CA GLY A 51 -3.41 9.65 10.43
C GLY A 51 -3.70 8.18 10.75
N ASP A 52 -4.92 7.88 11.19
CA ASP A 52 -5.23 6.56 11.74
C ASP A 52 -5.27 5.48 10.67
N LYS A 53 -5.81 5.80 9.49
CA LYS A 53 -6.19 4.82 8.47
C LYS A 53 -5.37 4.86 7.19
N SER A 54 -4.71 5.96 6.86
CA SER A 54 -4.13 6.10 5.52
C SER A 54 -2.68 5.62 5.43
N ILE A 55 -2.35 4.95 4.33
CA ILE A 55 -0.98 4.69 3.89
C ILE A 55 -0.69 5.54 2.66
N ARG A 56 0.42 6.28 2.66
CA ARG A 56 0.81 7.23 1.60
C ARG A 56 2.06 6.76 0.85
N PHE A 57 2.05 6.99 -0.46
CA PHE A 57 3.20 6.79 -1.33
C PHE A 57 3.96 8.10 -1.50
N ARG A 58 5.26 8.07 -1.23
CA ARG A 58 6.21 9.18 -1.47
C ARG A 58 7.44 8.64 -2.20
N PRO A 59 7.28 8.18 -3.46
CA PRO A 59 8.39 7.66 -4.23
C PRO A 59 9.35 8.78 -4.63
N THR A 60 10.58 8.41 -5.00
CA THR A 60 11.61 9.33 -5.48
C THR A 60 11.31 9.83 -6.89
N LEU A 61 11.96 10.92 -7.33
CA LEU A 61 11.78 11.47 -8.69
C LEU A 61 12.25 10.50 -9.80
N VAL A 62 13.07 9.51 -9.47
CA VAL A 62 13.54 8.46 -10.40
C VAL A 62 12.58 7.26 -10.47
N PHE A 63 11.40 7.36 -9.85
CA PHE A 63 10.39 6.31 -9.88
C PHE A 63 9.91 6.05 -11.31
N ARG A 64 9.70 4.77 -11.62
CA ARG A 64 9.37 4.25 -12.96
C ARG A 64 8.37 3.13 -12.80
N ASP A 65 7.69 2.77 -13.88
CA ASP A 65 6.61 1.79 -13.85
C ASP A 65 7.03 0.44 -13.29
N HIS A 66 8.24 -0.04 -13.56
CA HIS A 66 8.72 -1.32 -13.01
C HIS A 66 8.79 -1.32 -11.48
N HIS A 67 9.10 -0.19 -10.83
CA HIS A 67 9.05 -0.07 -9.37
C HIS A 67 7.62 -0.21 -8.84
N ALA A 68 6.63 0.30 -9.58
CA ALA A 68 5.22 0.13 -9.24
C ALA A 68 4.80 -1.35 -9.34
N HIS A 69 5.22 -2.06 -10.39
CA HIS A 69 4.95 -3.48 -10.53
C HIS A 69 5.58 -4.31 -9.40
N LEU A 70 6.84 -4.01 -9.03
CA LEU A 70 7.51 -4.66 -7.91
C LEU A 70 6.73 -4.45 -6.61
N PHE A 71 6.30 -3.21 -6.33
CA PHE A 71 5.46 -2.92 -5.19
C PHE A 71 4.14 -3.71 -5.21
N LEU A 72 3.42 -3.69 -6.33
CA LEU A 72 2.12 -4.37 -6.45
C LEU A 72 2.23 -5.87 -6.21
N ASN A 73 3.31 -6.51 -6.68
CA ASN A 73 3.55 -7.93 -6.45
C ASN A 73 3.79 -8.21 -4.96
N ILE A 74 4.77 -7.52 -4.35
CA ILE A 74 5.11 -7.69 -2.93
C ILE A 74 3.89 -7.42 -2.05
N PHE A 75 3.14 -6.34 -2.33
CA PHE A 75 2.00 -5.96 -1.52
C PHE A 75 0.81 -6.90 -1.71
N SER A 76 0.62 -7.45 -2.91
CA SER A 76 -0.37 -8.51 -3.14
C SER A 76 -0.05 -9.77 -2.34
N ASP A 77 1.22 -10.17 -2.26
CA ASP A 77 1.64 -11.32 -1.46
C ASP A 77 1.39 -11.08 0.03
N ILE A 78 1.73 -9.87 0.52
CA ILE A 78 1.46 -9.49 1.91
C ILE A 78 -0.04 -9.60 2.22
N LEU A 79 -0.91 -9.09 1.37
CA LEU A 79 -2.36 -9.14 1.59
C LEU A 79 -2.92 -10.57 1.51
N ALA A 80 -2.33 -11.41 0.66
CA ALA A 80 -2.69 -12.83 0.58
C ALA A 80 -2.28 -13.59 1.86
N ASP A 81 -1.12 -13.26 2.41
CA ASP A 81 -0.60 -13.82 3.67
C ASP A 81 -1.35 -13.27 4.91
N PHE A 82 -2.03 -12.14 4.79
CA PHE A 82 -2.66 -11.42 5.90
C PHE A 82 -4.02 -11.99 6.36
N LYS A 83 -4.27 -13.28 6.10
CA LYS A 83 -5.45 -14.00 6.58
C LYS A 83 -5.50 -14.09 8.10
#